data_AF-A0A9P5JFN1-F1
#
_entry.id   AF-A0A9P5JFN1-F1
#
_cell.length_a   1.000
_cell.length_b   1.000
_cell.length_c   1.000
_cell.angle_alpha   90.00
_cell.angle_beta   90.00
_cell.angle_gamma   90.00
#
_symmetry.space_group_name_H-M   'P 1'
#
loop_
_entity.id
_entity.type
_entity.pdbx_description
1 polymer ?
#
loop_
_entity_poly.entity_id
_entity_poly.type
_entity_poly.pdbx_seq_one_letter_code
_entity_poly.pdbx_strand_id
1 'polypeptide(L)'
;MQSLYTLGVRQTTAIQADLERLKGGDNSVALLGQISASLASFNRTVDDYDSMAKREVIKSKQEKALMRVQKFRQDYMDLKKEFDQTKLISENARNQAQRTDLLGDPSQYTTRQRFPQSAPNFPSASQRETISESPFSLPPNYAREGYALHEHSSLQETESQLDIFLQQGQDILGNLVDQRNILKGTHKRVLDAAHTIGLSRDVIGWIERRSREDTIIFVVGAIFTFFCFWLIWHYLG
;
A
#
# COMPACT_ATOMS: atom_id res chain seq x y z
N MET A 1 21.79 -3.57 15.48
CA MET A 1 20.66 -2.66 15.78
C MET A 1 20.71 -1.36 15.00
N GLN A 2 21.77 -0.55 15.10
CA GLN A 2 21.79 0.75 14.39
C GLN A 2 21.71 0.60 12.85
N SER A 3 22.33 -0.42 12.27
CA SER A 3 22.24 -0.74 10.84
C SER A 3 20.82 -1.08 10.38
N LEU A 4 20.10 -1.91 11.13
CA LEU A 4 18.70 -2.26 10.85
C LEU A 4 17.77 -1.05 10.97
N TYR A 5 18.02 -0.17 11.94
CA TYR A 5 17.27 1.08 12.07
C TYR A 5 17.47 1.97 10.83
N THR A 6 18.71 2.16 10.38
CA THR A 6 19.01 2.94 9.17
C THR A 6 18.42 2.29 7.92
N LEU A 7 18.43 0.96 7.83
CA LEU A 7 17.79 0.22 6.74
C LEU A 7 16.27 0.44 6.74
N GLY A 8 15.62 0.32 7.90
CA GLY A 8 14.19 0.57 8.05
C GLY A 8 13.80 1.99 7.63
N VAL A 9 14.54 3.01 8.07
CA VAL A 9 14.31 4.40 7.64
C VAL A 9 14.43 4.55 6.12
N ARG A 10 15.46 3.96 5.50
CA ARG A 10 15.64 4.00 4.04
C ARG A 10 14.50 3.32 3.30
N GLN A 11 14.05 2.16 3.80
CA GLN A 11 12.90 1.45 3.24
C GLN A 11 11.63 2.29 3.34
N THR A 12 11.36 2.92 4.49
CA THR A 12 10.23 3.83 4.66
C THR A 12 10.27 4.98 3.65
N THR A 13 11.42 5.64 3.48
CA THR A 13 11.56 6.74 2.51
C THR A 13 11.41 6.28 1.06
N ALA A 14 11.89 5.08 0.73
CA ALA A 14 11.74 4.53 -0.62
C ALA A 14 10.27 4.19 -0.92
N ILE A 15 9.57 3.58 0.04
CA ILE A 15 8.13 3.29 -0.09
C ILE A 15 7.35 4.59 -0.24
N GLN A 16 7.66 5.63 0.53
CA GLN A 16 7.00 6.94 0.39
C GLN A 16 7.20 7.55 -1.00
N ALA A 17 8.42 7.52 -1.53
CA ALA A 17 8.71 8.02 -2.88
C ALA A 17 7.98 7.22 -3.97
N ASP A 18 7.93 5.89 -3.85
CA ASP A 18 7.17 5.04 -4.78
C ASP A 18 5.65 5.31 -4.68
N LEU A 19 5.14 5.58 -3.47
CA LEU A 19 3.73 5.90 -3.23
C LEU A 19 3.36 7.29 -3.76
N GLU A 20 4.28 8.26 -3.70
CA GLU A 20 4.13 9.55 -4.37
C GLU A 20 4.07 9.43 -5.89
N ARG A 21 4.91 8.56 -6.49
CA ARG A 21 4.84 8.25 -7.93
C ARG A 21 3.50 7.63 -8.31
N LEU A 22 3.02 6.72 -7.49
CA LEU A 22 1.71 6.08 -7.69
C LEU A 22 0.56 7.11 -7.59
N LYS A 23 0.63 8.04 -6.63
CA LYS A 23 -0.30 9.17 -6.53
C LYS A 23 -0.17 10.16 -7.70
N GLY A 24 1.03 10.29 -8.27
CA GLY A 24 1.33 11.11 -9.44
C GLY A 24 0.75 10.60 -10.76
N GLY A 25 0.09 9.43 -10.76
CA GLY A 25 -0.58 8.86 -11.93
C GLY A 25 0.13 7.66 -12.54
N ASP A 26 1.33 7.31 -12.06
CA ASP A 26 2.08 6.13 -12.52
C ASP A 26 1.50 4.85 -11.90
N ASN A 27 0.32 4.43 -12.38
CA ASN A 27 -0.35 3.20 -11.95
C ASN A 27 0.20 1.94 -12.64
N SER A 28 1.52 1.89 -12.83
CA SER A 28 2.15 0.75 -13.51
C SER A 28 2.10 -0.51 -12.64
N VAL A 29 1.81 -1.65 -13.27
CA VAL A 29 1.77 -2.96 -12.59
C VAL A 29 3.13 -3.29 -11.95
N ALA A 30 4.22 -2.87 -12.60
CA ALA A 30 5.58 -3.02 -12.08
C ALA A 30 5.78 -2.23 -10.77
N LEU A 31 5.31 -0.99 -10.70
CA LEU A 31 5.44 -0.14 -9.51
C LEU A 31 4.55 -0.62 -8.36
N LEU A 32 3.33 -1.10 -8.66
CA LEU A 32 2.48 -1.79 -7.69
C LEU A 32 3.15 -3.03 -7.10
N GLY A 33 3.79 -3.85 -7.95
CA GLY A 33 4.57 -5.02 -7.53
C GLY A 33 5.77 -4.63 -6.68
N GLN A 34 6.53 -3.61 -7.10
CA GLN A 34 7.68 -3.08 -6.37
C GLN A 34 7.29 -2.59 -4.97
N ILE A 35 6.21 -1.81 -4.83
CA ILE A 35 5.73 -1.34 -3.53
C ILE A 35 5.29 -2.52 -2.66
N SER A 36 4.59 -3.50 -3.23
CA SER A 36 4.16 -4.68 -2.46
C SER A 36 5.35 -5.49 -1.92
N ALA A 37 6.40 -5.65 -2.73
CA ALA A 37 7.63 -6.33 -2.35
C ALA A 37 8.44 -5.54 -1.31
N SER A 38 8.57 -4.22 -1.49
CA SER A 38 9.29 -3.35 -0.56
C SER A 38 8.58 -3.29 0.79
N LEU A 39 7.24 -3.27 0.82
CA LEU A 39 6.43 -3.34 2.02
C LEU A 39 6.58 -4.68 2.75
N ALA A 40 6.60 -5.80 2.04
CA ALA A 40 6.89 -7.11 2.63
C ALA A 40 8.32 -7.18 3.21
N SER A 41 9.30 -6.62 2.49
CA SER A 41 10.70 -6.56 2.96
C SER A 41 10.86 -5.69 4.21
N PHE A 42 10.08 -4.59 4.31
CA PHE A 42 10.06 -3.70 5.47
C PHE A 42 9.39 -4.37 6.68
N ASN A 43 8.33 -5.15 6.49
CA ASN A 43 7.73 -5.92 7.58
C ASN A 43 8.75 -6.90 8.20
N ARG A 44 9.50 -7.60 7.33
CA ARG A 44 10.56 -8.51 7.77
C ARG A 44 11.68 -7.81 8.54
N THR A 45 12.14 -6.64 8.08
CA THR A 45 13.17 -5.87 8.81
C THR A 45 12.67 -5.34 10.15
N VAL A 46 11.38 -4.98 10.25
CA VAL A 46 10.75 -4.59 11.52
C VAL A 46 10.70 -5.76 12.49
N ASP A 47 10.34 -6.95 12.04
CA ASP A 47 10.33 -8.16 12.88
C ASP A 47 11.76 -8.59 13.29
N ASP A 48 12.75 -8.47 12.39
CA ASP A 48 14.16 -8.67 12.73
C ASP A 48 14.63 -7.65 13.79
N TYR A 49 14.22 -6.38 13.67
CA TYR A 49 14.55 -5.33 14.64
C TYR A 49 13.86 -5.55 16.00
N ASP A 50 12.62 -6.04 16.03
CA ASP A 50 11.91 -6.46 17.25
C ASP A 50 12.61 -7.63 17.94
N SER A 51 13.06 -8.62 17.17
CA SER A 51 13.83 -9.75 17.71
C SER A 51 15.15 -9.31 18.35
N MET A 52 15.84 -8.32 17.77
CA MET A 52 17.05 -7.73 18.34
C MET A 52 16.76 -6.88 19.58
N ALA A 53 15.66 -6.11 19.57
CA ALA A 53 15.25 -5.30 20.72
C ALA A 53 14.96 -6.16 21.96
N LYS A 54 14.31 -7.31 21.77
CA LYS A 54 14.03 -8.28 22.84
C LYS A 54 15.28 -8.94 23.41
N ARG A 55 16.33 -9.10 22.59
CA ARG A 55 17.62 -9.70 22.98
C ARG A 55 18.58 -8.70 23.64
N GLU A 56 18.26 -7.40 23.63
CA GLU A 56 19.12 -6.38 24.22
C GLU A 56 19.11 -6.47 25.76
N VAL A 57 20.30 -6.61 26.35
CA VAL A 57 20.48 -6.81 27.80
C VAL A 57 20.38 -5.48 28.58
N ILE A 58 20.62 -4.35 27.90
CA ILE A 58 20.61 -3.01 28.49
C ILE A 58 19.18 -2.44 28.43
N LYS A 59 18.48 -2.38 29.57
CA LYS A 59 17.08 -1.91 29.68
C LYS A 59 16.81 -0.56 28.99
N SER A 60 17.68 0.44 29.17
CA SER A 60 17.47 1.76 28.54
C SER A 60 17.61 1.76 27.01
N LYS A 61 18.43 0.86 26.44
CA LYS A 61 18.55 0.69 24.99
C LYS A 61 17.40 -0.16 24.44
N GLN A 62 16.98 -1.17 25.19
CA GLN A 62 15.82 -2.00 24.89
C GLN A 62 14.55 -1.15 24.78
N GLU A 63 14.28 -0.26 25.75
CA GLU A 63 13.12 0.64 25.72
C GLU A 63 13.11 1.56 24.49
N LYS A 64 14.27 2.17 24.17
CA LYS A 64 14.42 2.98 22.95
C LYS A 64 14.24 2.16 21.67
N ALA A 65 14.71 0.92 21.67
CA ALA A 65 14.55 0.02 20.53
C ALA A 65 13.06 -0.36 20.35
N LEU A 66 12.35 -0.69 21.43
CA LEU A 66 10.91 -1.01 21.40
C LEU A 66 10.06 0.17 20.94
N MET A 67 10.35 1.40 21.40
CA MET A 67 9.68 2.60 20.88
C MET A 67 9.88 2.78 19.37
N ARG A 68 11.09 2.49 18.87
CA ARG A 68 11.39 2.55 17.43
C ARG A 68 10.65 1.44 16.65
N VAL A 69 10.57 0.22 17.19
CA VAL A 69 9.76 -0.88 16.60
C VAL A 69 8.31 -0.46 16.48
N GLN A 70 7.73 0.10 17.56
CA GLN A 70 6.34 0.56 17.56
C GLN A 70 6.11 1.64 16.51
N LYS A 71 7.01 2.62 16.41
CA LYS A 71 6.96 3.64 15.37
C LYS A 71 6.98 3.01 13.97
N PHE A 72 7.92 2.11 13.68
CA PHE A 72 7.97 1.46 12.37
C PHE A 72 6.73 0.60 12.06
N ARG A 73 6.11 -0.01 13.07
CA ARG A 73 4.84 -0.73 12.89
C ARG A 73 3.69 0.21 12.57
N GLN A 74 3.63 1.37 13.21
CA GLN A 74 2.67 2.41 12.86
C GLN A 74 2.89 2.90 11.43
N ASP A 75 4.14 3.25 11.09
CA ASP A 75 4.52 3.69 9.74
C ASP A 75 4.16 2.62 8.68
N TYR A 76 4.37 1.34 8.97
CA TYR A 76 3.96 0.23 8.10
C TYR A 76 2.45 0.22 7.85
N MET A 77 1.64 0.37 8.92
CA MET A 77 0.18 0.36 8.81
C MET A 77 -0.33 1.56 8.00
N ASP A 78 0.25 2.73 8.21
CA ASP A 78 -0.13 3.95 7.50
C ASP A 78 0.24 3.84 6.01
N LEU A 79 1.47 3.41 5.69
CA LEU A 79 1.90 3.18 4.30
C LEU A 79 1.04 2.11 3.60
N LYS A 80 0.70 1.02 4.31
CA LYS A 80 -0.15 -0.03 3.77
C LYS A 80 -1.56 0.49 3.46
N LYS A 81 -2.12 1.28 4.37
CA LYS A 81 -3.44 1.91 4.17
C LYS A 81 -3.44 2.83 2.96
N GLU A 82 -2.42 3.68 2.80
CA GLU A 82 -2.34 4.58 1.64
C GLU A 82 -2.17 3.83 0.32
N PHE A 83 -1.37 2.76 0.32
CA PHE A 83 -1.19 1.90 -0.84
C PHE A 83 -2.50 1.21 -1.24
N ASP A 84 -3.23 0.62 -0.28
CA ASP A 84 -4.48 -0.09 -0.55
C ASP A 84 -5.59 0.87 -1.02
N GLN A 85 -5.66 2.08 -0.45
CA GLN A 85 -6.58 3.11 -0.90
C GLN A 85 -6.31 3.53 -2.34
N THR A 86 -5.04 3.78 -2.68
CA THR A 86 -4.69 4.27 -4.01
C THR A 86 -4.74 3.17 -5.06
N LYS A 87 -4.45 1.92 -4.67
CA LYS A 87 -4.71 0.73 -5.48
C LYS A 87 -6.20 0.58 -5.80
N LEU A 88 -7.07 0.73 -4.81
CA LEU A 88 -8.52 0.61 -5.03
C LEU A 88 -9.04 1.72 -5.96
N ILE A 89 -8.54 2.95 -5.82
CA ILE A 89 -8.89 4.07 -6.70
C ILE A 89 -8.44 3.81 -8.15
N SER A 90 -7.20 3.36 -8.35
CA SER A 90 -6.67 3.06 -9.68
C SER A 90 -7.35 1.87 -10.34
N GLU A 91 -7.68 0.83 -9.58
CA GLU A 91 -8.46 -0.32 -10.05
C GLU A 91 -9.88 0.09 -10.45
N ASN A 92 -10.56 0.92 -9.65
CA ASN A 92 -11.89 1.44 -10.01
C ASN A 92 -11.86 2.31 -11.27
N ALA A 93 -10.86 3.16 -11.43
CA ALA A 93 -10.68 3.96 -12.64
C ALA A 93 -10.47 3.08 -13.88
N ARG A 94 -9.68 2.00 -13.74
CA ARG A 94 -9.43 1.04 -14.82
C ARG A 94 -10.68 0.23 -15.17
N ASN A 95 -11.43 -0.24 -14.17
CA ASN A 95 -12.68 -0.96 -14.37
C ASN A 95 -13.75 -0.07 -15.02
N GLN A 96 -13.81 1.21 -14.66
CA GLN A 96 -14.68 2.17 -15.32
C GLN A 96 -14.28 2.39 -16.78
N ALA A 97 -12.99 2.53 -17.09
CA ALA A 97 -12.51 2.65 -18.47
C ALA A 97 -12.88 1.43 -19.32
N GLN A 98 -12.63 0.22 -18.82
CA GLN A 98 -13.02 -1.03 -19.50
C GLN A 98 -14.53 -1.14 -19.70
N ARG A 99 -15.32 -0.77 -18.70
CA ARG A 99 -16.78 -0.75 -18.82
C ARG A 99 -17.27 0.27 -19.84
N THR A 100 -16.59 1.40 -19.98
CA THR A 100 -16.93 2.44 -20.97
C THR A 100 -16.56 2.01 -22.39
N ASP A 101 -15.49 1.22 -22.54
CA ASP A 101 -15.09 0.62 -23.82
C ASP A 101 -16.06 -0.50 -24.25
N LEU A 102 -16.52 -1.32 -23.30
CA LEU A 102 -17.47 -2.41 -23.55
C LEU A 102 -18.93 -1.94 -23.71
N LEU A 103 -19.30 -0.81 -23.10
CA LEU A 103 -20.62 -0.17 -23.25
C LEU A 103 -20.59 0.98 -24.26
N GLY A 104 -19.42 1.26 -24.85
CA GLY A 104 -19.25 2.20 -25.93
C GLY A 104 -20.05 1.73 -27.13
N ASP A 105 -20.92 2.60 -27.61
CA ASP A 105 -21.87 2.35 -28.69
C ASP A 105 -21.22 1.62 -29.90
N PRO A 106 -21.69 0.42 -30.29
CA PRO A 106 -21.16 -0.30 -31.44
C PRO A 106 -21.39 0.43 -32.78
N SER A 107 -22.10 1.57 -32.78
CA SER A 107 -22.41 2.37 -33.97
C SER A 107 -21.22 3.09 -34.63
N GLN A 108 -20.00 3.02 -34.08
CA GLN A 108 -18.82 3.69 -34.66
C GLN A 108 -17.67 2.77 -35.12
N TYR A 109 -17.90 1.46 -35.23
CA TYR A 109 -16.95 0.54 -35.87
C TYR A 109 -16.99 0.58 -37.42
N THR A 110 -17.09 1.76 -38.02
CA THR A 110 -16.75 1.98 -39.43
C THR A 110 -16.26 3.41 -39.59
N THR A 111 -14.96 3.57 -39.88
CA THR A 111 -14.25 4.75 -40.48
C THR A 111 -12.94 5.11 -39.75
N ARG A 112 -12.16 4.12 -39.31
CA ARG A 112 -10.72 4.32 -39.04
C ARG A 112 -9.85 3.19 -39.58
N GLN A 113 -9.99 2.90 -40.88
CA GLN A 113 -8.89 2.38 -41.68
C GLN A 113 -8.56 3.40 -42.76
N ARG A 114 -7.82 4.44 -42.37
CA ARG A 114 -7.23 5.41 -43.31
C ARG A 114 -5.81 4.96 -43.64
N PHE A 115 -5.69 4.06 -44.62
CA PHE A 115 -4.45 3.90 -45.37
C PHE A 115 -4.18 5.18 -46.17
N PRO A 116 -2.97 5.76 -46.15
CA PRO A 116 -2.61 6.82 -47.06
C PRO A 116 -2.05 6.18 -48.33
N GLN A 117 -2.90 5.90 -49.32
CA GLN A 117 -2.44 5.49 -50.64
C GLN A 117 -2.65 6.65 -51.62
N SER A 118 -1.54 7.31 -51.90
CA SER A 118 -1.33 8.28 -52.96
C SER A 118 -1.52 7.62 -54.33
N ALA A 119 -2.53 8.04 -55.09
CA ALA A 119 -2.61 7.85 -56.55
C ALA A 119 -3.55 8.91 -57.20
N PRO A 120 -3.36 9.23 -58.50
CA PRO A 120 -3.71 10.55 -59.05
C PRO A 120 -5.05 10.64 -59.79
N ASN A 121 -5.44 11.89 -59.97
CA ASN A 121 -6.61 12.47 -60.64
C ASN A 121 -7.04 11.82 -61.98
N PHE A 122 -8.32 11.42 -62.08
CA PHE A 122 -9.06 11.33 -63.35
C PHE A 122 -10.50 11.85 -63.15
N PRO A 123 -11.05 12.66 -64.08
CA PRO A 123 -12.42 13.14 -63.97
C PRO A 123 -13.36 12.21 -64.76
N SER A 124 -14.43 11.72 -64.14
CA SER A 124 -15.59 11.22 -64.86
C SER A 124 -16.83 11.34 -64.00
N ALA A 125 -17.75 12.17 -64.49
CA ALA A 125 -19.10 12.30 -64.00
C ALA A 125 -19.87 10.99 -64.25
N SER A 126 -20.54 10.48 -63.23
CA SER A 126 -21.79 9.72 -63.38
C SER A 126 -22.46 9.59 -62.02
N GLN A 127 -23.68 10.10 -61.93
CA GLN A 127 -24.65 9.83 -60.87
C GLN A 127 -24.69 8.32 -60.58
N ARG A 128 -24.48 7.90 -59.33
CA ARG A 128 -25.02 6.64 -58.81
C ARG A 128 -25.41 6.79 -57.34
N GLU A 129 -26.72 6.83 -57.17
CA GLU A 129 -27.56 6.34 -56.07
C GLU A 129 -26.85 5.97 -54.75
N THR A 130 -27.29 6.65 -53.70
CA THR A 130 -27.21 6.19 -52.32
C THR A 130 -27.95 4.86 -52.19
N ILE A 131 -27.24 3.75 -52.34
CA ILE A 131 -27.74 2.43 -51.99
C ILE A 131 -27.79 2.39 -50.46
N SER A 132 -28.98 2.59 -49.90
CA SER A 132 -29.30 2.12 -48.56
C SER A 132 -29.15 0.60 -48.55
N GLU A 133 -28.00 0.10 -48.10
CA GLU A 133 -27.82 -1.32 -47.85
C GLU A 133 -28.72 -1.72 -46.68
N SER A 134 -29.81 -2.41 -47.01
CA SER A 134 -30.69 -3.04 -46.04
C SER A 134 -29.91 -4.14 -45.29
N PRO A 135 -30.08 -4.29 -43.96
CA PRO A 135 -29.41 -5.32 -43.17
C PRO A 135 -29.91 -6.76 -43.43
N PHE A 136 -30.66 -7.01 -44.52
CA PHE A 136 -31.23 -8.31 -44.86
C PHE A 136 -30.86 -8.81 -46.27
N SER A 137 -29.91 -8.17 -46.97
CA SER A 137 -29.35 -8.76 -48.20
C SER A 137 -28.24 -9.75 -47.84
N LEU A 138 -28.48 -11.04 -48.10
CA LEU A 138 -27.51 -12.13 -47.90
C LEU A 138 -26.17 -11.78 -48.60
N PRO A 139 -25.03 -11.72 -47.88
CA PRO A 139 -23.74 -11.49 -48.50
C PRO A 139 -23.16 -12.79 -49.11
N PRO A 140 -22.31 -12.68 -50.15
CA PRO A 140 -21.64 -13.84 -50.75
C PRO A 140 -20.65 -14.46 -49.75
N ASN A 141 -20.39 -15.77 -49.90
CA ASN A 141 -19.59 -16.64 -49.01
C ASN A 141 -18.22 -16.10 -48.56
N TYR A 142 -17.66 -15.05 -49.16
CA TYR A 142 -16.36 -14.45 -48.81
C TYR A 142 -16.38 -13.62 -47.52
N ALA A 143 -17.52 -13.03 -47.13
CA ALA A 143 -17.61 -12.28 -45.87
C ALA A 143 -17.50 -13.22 -44.66
N ARG A 144 -18.05 -14.43 -44.77
CA ARG A 144 -18.11 -15.42 -43.68
C ARG A 144 -16.72 -15.94 -43.28
N GLU A 145 -15.82 -16.15 -44.25
CA GLU A 145 -14.43 -16.56 -43.97
C GLU A 145 -13.64 -15.45 -43.26
N GLY A 146 -13.86 -14.18 -43.64
CA GLY A 146 -13.24 -13.04 -42.96
C GLY A 146 -13.67 -12.90 -41.50
N TYR A 147 -14.96 -13.13 -41.20
CA TYR A 147 -15.47 -13.14 -39.82
C TYR A 147 -14.96 -14.31 -39.00
N ALA A 148 -14.86 -15.52 -39.57
CA ALA A 148 -14.37 -16.70 -38.86
C ALA A 148 -12.88 -16.58 -38.47
N LEU A 149 -12.04 -16.00 -39.34
CA LEU A 149 -10.63 -15.77 -39.04
C LEU A 149 -10.43 -14.69 -37.96
N HIS A 150 -11.26 -13.65 -37.97
CA HIS A 150 -11.26 -12.62 -36.93
C HIS A 150 -11.76 -13.16 -35.58
N GLU A 151 -12.74 -14.07 -35.58
CA GLU A 151 -13.17 -14.78 -34.37
C GLU A 151 -12.03 -15.63 -33.81
N HIS A 152 -11.33 -16.40 -34.66
CA HIS A 152 -10.23 -17.25 -34.20
C HIS A 152 -9.07 -16.45 -33.58
N SER A 153 -8.69 -15.30 -34.17
CA SER A 153 -7.66 -14.44 -33.59
C SER A 153 -8.12 -13.79 -32.29
N SER A 154 -9.38 -13.35 -32.23
CA SER A 154 -9.96 -12.76 -31.02
C SER A 154 -10.09 -13.79 -29.90
N LEU A 155 -10.41 -15.04 -30.23
CA LEU A 155 -10.49 -16.16 -29.29
C LEU A 155 -9.11 -16.54 -28.74
N GLN A 156 -8.08 -16.60 -29.58
CA GLN A 156 -6.70 -16.88 -29.12
C GLN A 156 -6.17 -15.76 -28.21
N GLU A 157 -6.44 -14.50 -28.57
CA GLU A 157 -6.03 -13.38 -27.73
C GLU A 157 -6.78 -13.38 -26.39
N THR A 158 -8.07 -13.68 -26.41
CA THR A 158 -8.88 -13.84 -25.18
C THR A 158 -8.39 -14.99 -24.31
N GLU A 159 -8.03 -16.14 -24.90
CA GLU A 159 -7.51 -17.30 -24.18
C GLU A 159 -6.19 -16.94 -23.47
N SER A 160 -5.26 -16.29 -24.18
CA SER A 160 -3.98 -15.86 -23.61
C SER A 160 -4.14 -14.85 -22.46
N GLN A 161 -5.11 -13.93 -22.58
CA GLN A 161 -5.40 -12.96 -21.53
C GLN A 161 -6.09 -13.62 -20.33
N LEU A 162 -7.00 -14.57 -20.56
CA LEU A 162 -7.65 -15.34 -19.50
C LEU A 162 -6.67 -16.15 -18.67
N ASP A 163 -5.66 -16.76 -19.29
CA ASP A 163 -4.61 -17.49 -18.58
C ASP A 163 -3.78 -16.57 -17.67
N ILE A 164 -3.43 -15.39 -18.16
CA ILE A 164 -2.72 -14.37 -17.37
C ILE A 164 -3.59 -13.91 -16.19
N PHE A 165 -4.89 -13.71 -16.41
CA PHE A 165 -5.83 -13.35 -15.35
C PHE A 165 -6.07 -14.47 -14.33
N LEU A 166 -6.08 -15.74 -14.77
CA LEU A 166 -6.22 -16.89 -13.89
C LEU A 166 -4.99 -17.07 -13.00
N GLN A 167 -3.80 -16.91 -13.58
CA GLN A 167 -2.54 -17.00 -12.85
C GLN A 167 -2.40 -15.83 -11.86
N GLN A 168 -2.72 -14.61 -12.30
CA GLN A 168 -2.76 -13.44 -11.44
C GLN A 168 -3.85 -13.55 -10.36
N GLY A 169 -5.00 -14.13 -10.70
CA GLY A 169 -6.12 -14.39 -9.79
C GLY A 169 -5.75 -15.38 -8.69
N GLN A 170 -5.00 -16.44 -9.02
CA GLN A 170 -4.48 -17.39 -8.03
C GLN A 170 -3.49 -16.73 -7.06
N ASP A 171 -2.54 -15.93 -7.57
CA ASP A 171 -1.58 -15.22 -6.72
C ASP A 171 -2.24 -14.16 -5.82
N ILE A 172 -3.27 -13.48 -6.34
CA ILE A 172 -4.07 -12.51 -5.57
C ILE A 172 -4.89 -13.24 -4.50
N LEU A 173 -5.58 -14.34 -4.83
CA LEU A 173 -6.35 -15.14 -3.87
C LEU A 173 -5.44 -15.71 -2.78
N GLY A 174 -4.25 -16.21 -3.13
CA GLY A 174 -3.24 -16.66 -2.17
C GLY A 174 -2.84 -15.53 -1.22
N ASN A 175 -2.53 -14.35 -1.76
CA ASN A 175 -2.20 -13.17 -0.95
C ASN A 175 -3.36 -12.70 -0.05
N LEU A 176 -4.63 -12.77 -0.50
CA LEU A 176 -5.79 -12.40 0.33
C LEU A 176 -6.02 -13.41 1.46
N VAL A 177 -5.82 -14.70 1.21
CA VAL A 177 -5.93 -15.75 2.23
C VAL A 177 -4.83 -15.59 3.29
N ASP A 178 -3.60 -15.30 2.86
CA ASP A 178 -2.49 -15.03 3.76
C ASP A 178 -2.69 -13.73 4.54
N GLN A 179 -3.19 -12.67 3.88
CA GLN A 179 -3.55 -11.42 4.54
C GLN A 179 -4.67 -11.60 5.58
N ARG A 180 -5.66 -12.46 5.33
CA ARG A 180 -6.71 -12.78 6.30
C ARG A 180 -6.15 -13.47 7.54
N ASN A 181 -5.19 -14.37 7.39
CA ASN A 181 -4.54 -15.02 8.53
C ASN A 181 -3.67 -14.04 9.31
N ILE A 182 -2.96 -13.14 8.63
CA ILE A 182 -2.18 -12.06 9.26
C ILE A 182 -3.11 -11.09 10.00
N LEU A 183 -4.22 -10.67 9.40
CA LEU A 183 -5.15 -9.70 10.00
C LEU A 183 -5.86 -10.27 11.23
N LYS A 184 -6.17 -11.57 11.24
CA LYS A 184 -6.66 -12.25 12.45
C LYS A 184 -5.62 -12.29 13.57
N GLY A 185 -4.35 -12.51 13.21
CA GLY A 185 -3.22 -12.43 14.15
C GLY A 185 -3.02 -11.01 14.69
N THR A 186 -3.13 -9.99 13.84
CA THR A 186 -3.03 -8.58 14.21
C THR A 186 -4.22 -8.14 15.06
N HIS A 187 -5.46 -8.51 14.72
CA HIS A 187 -6.63 -8.19 15.55
C HIS A 187 -6.52 -8.77 16.95
N LYS A 188 -6.07 -10.03 17.07
CA LYS A 188 -5.81 -10.65 18.36
C LYS A 188 -4.75 -9.88 19.14
N ARG A 189 -3.65 -9.50 18.47
CA ARG A 189 -2.55 -8.72 19.08
C ARG A 189 -2.93 -7.28 19.39
N VAL A 190 -3.84 -6.66 18.64
CA VAL A 190 -4.37 -5.31 18.88
C VAL A 190 -5.35 -5.34 20.04
N LEU A 191 -6.17 -6.38 20.16
CA LEU A 191 -7.04 -6.58 21.31
C LEU A 191 -6.21 -6.84 22.58
N ASP A 192 -5.17 -7.68 22.48
CA ASP A 192 -4.21 -7.89 23.55
C ASP A 192 -3.45 -6.58 23.87
N ALA A 193 -3.06 -5.83 22.85
CA ALA A 193 -2.40 -4.54 23.02
C ALA A 193 -3.33 -3.50 23.65
N ALA A 194 -4.61 -3.46 23.29
CA ALA A 194 -5.61 -2.61 23.92
C ALA A 194 -5.79 -2.96 25.40
N HIS A 195 -5.71 -4.25 25.75
CA HIS A 195 -5.65 -4.70 27.14
C HIS A 195 -4.36 -4.23 27.84
N THR A 196 -3.24 -4.09 27.11
CA THR A 196 -1.99 -3.48 27.63
C THR A 196 -1.92 -1.95 27.53
N ILE A 197 -2.81 -1.27 26.80
CA ILE A 197 -2.93 0.19 26.86
C ILE A 197 -3.51 0.59 28.24
N GLY A 198 -4.21 -0.32 28.92
CA GLY A 198 -4.49 -0.23 30.36
C GLY A 198 -3.23 -0.09 31.22
N LEU A 199 -2.10 -0.72 30.84
CA LEU A 199 -0.79 -0.57 31.49
C LEU A 199 -0.11 0.78 31.18
N SER A 200 -0.53 1.55 30.17
CA SER A 200 0.03 2.89 29.94
C SER A 200 -0.31 3.85 31.09
N ARG A 201 -1.44 3.67 31.78
CA ARG A 201 -1.75 4.40 33.02
C ARG A 201 -0.84 3.98 34.17
N ASP A 202 -0.48 2.70 34.27
CA ASP A 202 0.45 2.22 35.29
C ASP A 202 1.90 2.67 35.03
N VAL A 203 2.31 2.77 33.77
CA VAL A 203 3.63 3.33 33.39
C VAL A 203 3.66 4.85 33.63
N ILE A 204 2.59 5.58 33.31
CA ILE A 204 2.44 7.00 33.69
C ILE A 204 2.49 7.17 35.21
N GLY A 205 1.81 6.29 35.96
CA GLY A 205 1.81 6.32 37.42
C GLY A 205 3.17 5.98 38.02
N TRP A 206 3.94 5.10 37.38
CA TRP A 206 5.30 4.76 37.78
C TRP A 206 6.28 5.93 37.56
N ILE A 207 6.12 6.67 36.46
CA ILE A 207 6.85 7.92 36.18
C ILE A 207 6.56 8.98 37.24
N GLU A 208 5.31 9.16 37.62
CA GLU A 208 4.94 10.14 38.64
C GLU A 208 5.45 9.74 40.03
N ARG A 209 5.44 8.44 40.35
CA ARG A 209 5.94 7.92 41.63
C ARG A 209 7.44 8.18 41.81
N ARG A 210 8.26 7.97 40.77
CA ARG A 210 9.71 8.26 40.81
C ARG A 210 10.01 9.76 41.01
N SER A 211 9.23 10.63 40.36
CA SER A 211 9.37 12.09 40.51
C SER A 211 8.97 12.56 41.91
N ARG A 212 7.91 11.98 42.50
CA ARG A 212 7.51 12.26 43.88
C ARG A 212 8.53 11.76 44.91
N GLU A 213 9.10 10.57 44.71
CA GLU A 213 10.15 10.04 45.59
C GLU A 213 11.37 10.96 45.62
N ASP A 214 11.81 11.47 44.46
CA ASP A 214 12.94 12.41 44.37
C ASP A 214 12.62 13.74 45.07
N THR A 215 11.40 14.24 44.91
CA THR A 215 10.92 15.45 45.62
C THR A 215 10.90 15.26 47.14
N ILE A 216 10.49 14.08 47.63
CA ILE A 216 10.48 13.75 49.06
C ILE A 216 11.90 13.69 49.61
N ILE A 217 12.83 13.03 48.91
CA ILE A 217 14.24 12.94 49.32
C ILE A 217 14.86 14.34 49.42
N PHE A 218 14.56 15.23 48.46
CA PHE A 218 15.02 16.62 48.49
C PHE A 218 14.48 17.39 49.72
N VAL A 219 13.18 17.28 50.00
CA VAL A 219 12.55 17.97 51.15
C VAL A 219 13.09 17.45 52.48
N VAL A 220 13.28 16.14 52.63
CA VAL A 220 13.88 15.55 53.84
C VAL A 220 15.31 16.04 54.03
N GLY A 221 16.11 16.09 52.97
CA GLY A 221 17.46 16.65 53.00
C GLY A 221 17.47 18.12 53.42
N ALA A 222 16.57 18.93 52.88
CA ALA A 222 16.44 20.35 53.24
C ALA A 222 16.11 20.54 54.73
N ILE A 223 15.13 19.81 55.27
CA ILE A 223 14.76 19.89 56.69
C ILE A 223 15.94 19.48 57.59
N PHE A 224 16.65 18.41 57.23
CA PHE A 224 17.81 17.95 57.98
C PHE A 224 18.90 19.03 58.05
N THR A 225 19.18 19.71 56.93
CA THR A 225 20.17 20.80 56.91
C THR A 225 19.77 21.98 57.79
N PHE A 226 18.49 22.38 57.79
CA PHE A 226 17.98 23.42 58.69
C PHE A 226 18.07 23.01 60.16
N PHE A 227 17.79 21.74 60.48
CA PHE A 227 17.93 21.22 61.83
C PHE A 227 19.39 21.27 62.33
N CYS A 228 20.35 20.93 61.48
CA CYS A 228 21.77 21.07 61.80
C CYS A 228 22.16 22.53 62.07
N PHE A 229 21.69 23.48 61.25
CA PHE A 229 21.93 24.91 61.49
C PHE A 229 21.32 25.37 62.82
N TRP A 230 20.11 24.91 63.15
CA TRP A 230 19.47 25.23 64.42
C TRP A 230 20.25 24.71 65.62
N LEU A 231 20.75 23.46 65.56
CA LEU A 231 21.59 22.89 66.62
C LEU A 231 22.89 23.69 66.82
N ILE A 232 23.54 24.11 65.74
CA ILE A 232 24.76 24.94 65.82
C ILE A 232 24.44 26.28 66.50
N TRP A 233 23.34 26.92 66.12
CA TRP A 233 22.94 28.19 66.73
C TRP A 233 22.61 28.04 68.22
N HIS A 234 21.98 26.94 68.63
CA HIS A 234 21.58 26.74 70.03
C HIS A 234 22.72 26.28 70.96
N TYR A 235 23.71 25.56 70.45
CA TYR A 235 24.83 25.04 71.26
C TYR A 235 26.09 25.92 71.22
N LEU A 236 26.28 26.72 70.17
CA LEU A 236 27.46 27.57 69.99
C LEU A 236 27.16 29.08 70.06
N GLY A 237 25.89 29.47 70.15
CA GLY A 237 25.42 30.84 70.41
C GLY A 237 24.54 30.89 71.66
#